data_AF-A0A964ZNK8-F1
#
_entry.id   AF-A0A964ZNK8-F1
#
_cell.length_a   1.000
_cell.length_b   1.000
_cell.length_c   1.000
_cell.angle_alpha   90.00
_cell.angle_beta   90.00
_cell.angle_gamma   90.00
#
_symmetry.space_group_name_H-M   'P 1'
#
loop_
_entity.id
_entity.type
_entity.pdbx_description
1 polymer ?
#
loop_
_entity_poly.entity_id
_entity_poly.type
_entity_poly.pdbx_seq_one_letter_code
_entity_poly.pdbx_strand_id
1 'polypeptide(L)'
;MGGQLPDDEPQSEARCDSDRDGAQPRRNRHAERHEHGAARHEQRKANQASQSPRQEQQHATAQRHTGSTNQRDDTTASPQHRAIGDDATWYRHVRHVMRSHNTCLALMALGCIVSARLGIELSSRSPEVVVRASAVWWLLAAAALSTAVWRALANHTITVAVTVALLVFSAHGASHWNALSTPQLGEFSGVATAVSDAQSRRGAVTLVVKVAGERFRLTQHGTGRGALLAVRTGDLIVLDAQRSALDARRLRFAAGRHVQGELRDVTIHSVHRAVAPWHRAANRVHALIDRGLRTTHPHDAALARGLVLGDDSGQPTRMTEVFRASGLGHLLAVSGQNVALLLASLTPGLRRLSRWWRLSAALGIIAFFALVTRFEPSVVRAATMAAVVQVGFAVGRDALPLRALAITVMLVVVVDPLATVQIGFLLSVAATTGLVVLAPQLSDGVREVVHKIVRHLVGVRVTKWMAEVVTATLAAQLAVAPFSLWWFGALPSVSLVANPLAVPVASLVMTTAVPLLAIAAVVPDPVAVVVVAPVVACVRWVWWVAELGARVGPRGAANVAMWLLVLLGLARAVWVARPFTLMPRWRGANLSRQR
;
A
#
# COMPACT_ATOMS: atom_id res chain seq x y z
N MET A 1 -34.58 61.46 2.37
CA MET A 1 -34.44 62.37 1.21
C MET A 1 -33.78 61.55 0.11
N GLY A 2 -34.51 60.85 -0.76
CA GLY A 2 -35.23 61.34 -1.95
C GLY A 2 -34.37 60.96 -3.17
N GLY A 3 -34.83 60.36 -4.29
CA GLY A 3 -36.13 59.98 -4.81
C GLY A 3 -35.93 59.05 -6.04
N GLN A 4 -37.04 58.66 -6.65
CA GLN A 4 -37.26 57.64 -7.70
C GLN A 4 -36.68 57.94 -9.11
N LEU A 5 -36.32 56.85 -9.86
CA LEU A 5 -36.58 56.45 -11.28
C LEU A 5 -36.51 57.50 -12.44
N PRO A 6 -36.55 57.18 -13.77
CA PRO A 6 -36.80 55.90 -14.48
C PRO A 6 -35.93 55.60 -15.75
N ASP A 7 -36.14 54.39 -16.30
CA ASP A 7 -36.32 53.91 -17.69
C ASP A 7 -35.48 54.32 -18.93
N ASP A 8 -35.37 53.29 -19.78
CA ASP A 8 -35.37 53.23 -21.26
C ASP A 8 -34.07 53.35 -22.10
N GLU A 9 -33.95 52.31 -22.95
CA GLU A 9 -33.13 52.12 -24.16
C GLU A 9 -33.36 53.26 -25.19
N PRO A 10 -32.48 53.49 -26.21
CA PRO A 10 -32.54 52.65 -27.41
C PRO A 10 -31.27 52.53 -28.28
N GLN A 11 -31.49 51.81 -29.38
CA GLN A 11 -30.67 51.34 -30.49
C GLN A 11 -30.19 52.41 -31.49
N SER A 12 -29.33 51.95 -32.41
CA SER A 12 -29.08 52.39 -33.81
C SER A 12 -28.36 53.76 -33.97
N GLU A 13 -27.60 54.08 -35.02
CA GLU A 13 -27.49 53.56 -36.38
C GLU A 13 -26.28 54.20 -37.11
N ALA A 14 -25.88 53.59 -38.25
CA ALA A 14 -25.46 54.25 -39.49
C ALA A 14 -24.11 55.03 -39.58
N ARG A 15 -23.43 55.17 -40.73
CA ARG A 15 -23.30 54.48 -42.05
C ARG A 15 -22.39 55.40 -42.89
N CYS A 16 -21.62 54.82 -43.81
CA CYS A 16 -21.29 55.33 -45.17
C CYS A 16 -20.65 54.12 -45.88
N ASP A 17 -21.29 53.39 -46.81
CA ASP A 17 -21.75 53.72 -48.18
C ASP A 17 -20.63 54.38 -49.02
N SER A 18 -20.26 53.94 -50.25
CA SER A 18 -21.03 53.21 -51.27
C SER A 18 -20.15 52.59 -52.40
N ASP A 19 -20.65 51.50 -53.00
CA ASP A 19 -20.77 51.16 -54.44
C ASP A 19 -19.53 51.06 -55.39
N ARG A 20 -19.42 50.11 -56.36
CA ARG A 20 -20.46 49.50 -57.22
C ARG A 20 -19.96 48.27 -58.02
N ASP A 21 -20.93 47.41 -58.39
CA ASP A 21 -21.10 46.58 -59.60
C ASP A 21 -20.32 45.26 -59.87
N GLY A 22 -21.10 44.18 -60.16
CA GLY A 22 -20.73 43.15 -61.14
C GLY A 22 -21.01 41.67 -60.81
N ALA A 23 -22.22 41.19 -61.11
CA ALA A 23 -22.63 39.84 -61.58
C ALA A 23 -21.95 38.52 -61.09
N GLN A 24 -22.81 37.57 -60.67
CA GLN A 24 -22.64 36.11 -60.44
C GLN A 24 -22.08 35.31 -61.66
N PRO A 25 -21.66 34.00 -61.56
CA PRO A 25 -22.23 32.96 -60.69
C PRO A 25 -21.30 31.86 -60.08
N ARG A 26 -21.91 31.17 -59.10
CA ARG A 26 -21.53 29.86 -58.55
C ARG A 26 -21.43 28.77 -59.63
N ARG A 27 -20.26 28.16 -59.83
CA ARG A 27 -20.05 26.73 -60.22
C ARG A 27 -18.55 26.42 -60.26
N ASN A 28 -18.10 25.47 -59.41
CA ASN A 28 -16.92 24.59 -59.57
C ASN A 28 -16.21 24.26 -58.23
N ARG A 29 -16.90 23.56 -57.31
CA ARG A 29 -16.24 22.75 -56.27
C ARG A 29 -16.53 21.25 -56.37
N HIS A 30 -17.27 20.82 -57.39
CA HIS A 30 -17.54 19.41 -57.67
C HIS A 30 -16.58 18.78 -58.69
N ALA A 31 -15.89 19.58 -59.53
CA ALA A 31 -14.99 19.06 -60.56
C ALA A 31 -13.67 18.49 -59.99
N GLU A 32 -13.04 19.15 -59.01
CA GLU A 32 -11.77 18.69 -58.41
C GLU A 32 -11.88 17.37 -57.62
N ARG A 33 -13.07 17.02 -57.12
CA ARG A 33 -13.29 15.73 -56.41
C ARG A 33 -13.44 14.53 -57.35
N HIS A 34 -13.83 14.74 -58.60
CA HIS A 34 -13.98 13.65 -59.57
C HIS A 34 -12.66 13.28 -60.26
N GLU A 35 -11.75 14.24 -60.48
CA GLU A 35 -10.44 13.96 -61.08
C GLU A 35 -9.51 13.16 -60.14
N HIS A 36 -9.50 13.47 -58.83
CA HIS A 36 -8.73 12.68 -57.85
C HIS A 36 -9.31 11.27 -57.59
N GLY A 37 -10.60 11.06 -57.88
CA GLY A 37 -11.24 9.75 -57.79
C GLY A 37 -10.92 8.82 -58.97
N ALA A 38 -10.86 9.38 -60.19
CA ALA A 38 -10.55 8.64 -61.41
C ALA A 38 -9.10 8.12 -61.44
N ALA A 39 -8.12 8.96 -61.05
CA ALA A 39 -6.71 8.58 -60.97
C ALA A 39 -6.44 7.42 -60.00
N ARG A 40 -7.13 7.37 -58.84
CA ARG A 40 -7.02 6.26 -57.88
C ARG A 40 -7.66 4.97 -58.37
N HIS A 41 -8.64 5.05 -59.28
CA HIS A 41 -9.33 3.89 -59.80
C HIS A 41 -8.58 3.22 -60.96
N GLU A 42 -7.85 3.99 -61.78
CA GLU A 42 -6.92 3.47 -62.79
C GLU A 42 -5.69 2.81 -62.16
N GLN A 43 -5.14 3.40 -61.10
CA GLN A 43 -3.99 2.82 -60.39
C GLN A 43 -4.33 1.51 -59.66
N ARG A 44 -5.61 1.34 -59.25
CA ARG A 44 -6.14 0.06 -58.75
C ARG A 44 -6.33 -0.99 -59.84
N LYS A 45 -6.78 -0.60 -61.04
CA LYS A 45 -6.92 -1.51 -62.19
C LYS A 45 -5.56 -1.96 -62.73
N ALA A 46 -4.55 -1.09 -62.75
CA ALA A 46 -3.17 -1.44 -63.15
C ALA A 46 -2.51 -2.42 -62.16
N ASN A 47 -2.76 -2.27 -60.85
CA ASN A 47 -2.26 -3.20 -59.83
C ASN A 47 -3.01 -4.55 -59.76
N GLN A 48 -4.26 -4.61 -60.23
CA GLN A 48 -5.00 -5.89 -60.36
C GLN A 48 -4.62 -6.67 -61.62
N ALA A 49 -4.34 -5.98 -62.74
CA ALA A 49 -3.91 -6.63 -63.98
C ALA A 49 -2.52 -7.30 -63.89
N SER A 50 -1.64 -6.82 -63.00
CA SER A 50 -0.30 -7.38 -62.78
C SER A 50 -0.25 -8.58 -61.81
N GLN A 51 -1.34 -8.87 -61.09
CA GLN A 51 -1.42 -9.98 -60.13
C GLN A 51 -1.99 -11.28 -60.72
N SER A 52 -2.76 -11.20 -61.82
CA SER A 52 -3.46 -12.36 -62.41
C SER A 52 -2.53 -13.43 -63.03
N PRO A 53 -1.45 -13.10 -63.77
CA PRO A 53 -0.61 -14.14 -64.40
C PRO A 53 0.32 -14.87 -63.40
N ARG A 54 0.64 -14.25 -62.26
CA ARG A 54 1.49 -14.86 -61.21
C ARG A 54 0.74 -15.88 -60.35
N GLN A 55 -0.58 -15.75 -60.23
CA GLN A 55 -1.41 -16.71 -59.48
C GLN A 55 -1.72 -17.98 -60.31
N GLU A 56 -1.86 -17.86 -61.63
CA GLU A 56 -2.07 -19.03 -62.51
C GLU A 56 -0.84 -19.94 -62.61
N GLN A 57 0.38 -19.38 -62.65
CA GLN A 57 1.61 -20.20 -62.63
C GLN A 57 1.83 -20.91 -61.28
N GLN A 58 1.41 -20.31 -60.16
CA GLN A 58 1.51 -20.95 -58.84
C GLN A 58 0.48 -22.07 -58.67
N HIS A 59 -0.72 -21.93 -59.25
CA HIS A 59 -1.72 -23.00 -59.26
C HIS A 59 -1.36 -24.17 -60.21
N ALA A 60 -0.72 -23.91 -61.35
CA ALA A 60 -0.27 -24.96 -62.28
C ALA A 60 0.92 -25.77 -61.73
N THR A 61 1.77 -25.17 -60.88
CA THR A 61 2.90 -25.86 -60.24
C THR A 61 2.46 -26.73 -59.07
N ALA A 62 1.37 -26.34 -58.38
CA ALA A 62 0.79 -27.11 -57.28
C ALA A 62 0.04 -28.38 -57.72
N GLN A 63 -0.48 -28.42 -58.95
CA GLN A 63 -1.21 -29.58 -59.48
C GLN A 63 -0.32 -30.66 -60.11
N ARG A 64 0.97 -30.41 -60.35
CA ARG A 64 1.91 -31.41 -60.89
C ARG A 64 2.49 -32.38 -59.86
N HIS A 65 2.24 -32.19 -58.56
CA HIS A 65 2.77 -33.07 -57.51
C HIS A 65 1.71 -33.98 -56.85
N THR A 66 0.45 -33.91 -57.26
CA THR A 66 -0.63 -34.77 -56.74
C THR A 66 -1.02 -35.82 -57.77
N GLY A 67 -0.20 -36.86 -57.91
CA GLY A 67 -0.46 -37.93 -58.87
C GLY A 67 0.55 -39.05 -58.81
N SER A 68 0.73 -39.69 -57.64
CA SER A 68 1.37 -41.00 -57.57
C SER A 68 1.16 -41.66 -56.20
N THR A 69 0.37 -42.75 -56.23
CA THR A 69 0.47 -43.99 -55.44
C THR A 69 0.76 -44.01 -53.93
N ASN A 70 -0.26 -44.50 -53.21
CA ASN A 70 -0.26 -45.70 -52.33
C ASN A 70 0.63 -45.77 -51.06
N GLN A 71 -0.03 -46.15 -49.96
CA GLN A 71 0.45 -46.93 -48.81
C GLN A 71 1.47 -46.36 -47.79
N ARG A 72 1.01 -46.36 -46.52
CA ARG A 72 1.71 -46.61 -45.24
C ARG A 72 2.32 -45.45 -44.41
N ASP A 73 2.07 -45.64 -43.11
CA ASP A 73 2.79 -45.23 -41.89
C ASP A 73 2.58 -43.85 -41.23
N ASP A 74 1.76 -43.89 -40.18
CA ASP A 74 1.72 -43.00 -39.02
C ASP A 74 3.08 -42.94 -38.30
N THR A 75 4.06 -42.20 -38.81
CA THR A 75 5.19 -41.71 -37.99
C THR A 75 5.93 -40.60 -38.73
N THR A 76 5.58 -39.32 -38.51
CA THR A 76 6.52 -38.17 -38.50
C THR A 76 5.77 -36.85 -38.33
N ALA A 77 5.40 -36.50 -37.09
CA ALA A 77 5.15 -35.10 -36.76
C ALA A 77 6.49 -34.34 -36.84
N SER A 78 6.56 -33.29 -37.64
CA SER A 78 7.80 -32.51 -37.88
C SER A 78 8.39 -31.96 -36.56
N PRO A 79 9.72 -31.92 -36.41
CA PRO A 79 10.38 -31.53 -35.15
C PRO A 79 9.96 -30.14 -34.65
N GLN A 80 9.66 -29.22 -35.57
CA GLN A 80 9.26 -27.84 -35.27
C GLN A 80 7.85 -27.75 -34.65
N HIS A 81 6.90 -28.61 -35.03
CA HIS A 81 5.57 -28.62 -34.42
C HIS A 81 5.55 -29.27 -33.02
N ARG A 82 6.46 -30.22 -32.75
CA ARG A 82 6.68 -30.75 -31.39
C ARG A 82 7.32 -29.71 -30.47
N ALA A 83 8.36 -29.01 -30.93
CA ALA A 83 9.04 -27.97 -30.15
C ALA A 83 8.11 -26.82 -29.69
N ILE A 84 7.19 -26.36 -30.54
CA ILE A 84 6.24 -25.29 -30.19
C ILE A 84 5.16 -25.77 -29.21
N GLY A 85 4.75 -27.04 -29.30
CA GLY A 85 3.85 -27.68 -28.33
C GLY A 85 4.50 -27.91 -26.97
N ASP A 86 5.77 -28.29 -26.97
CA ASP A 86 6.60 -28.49 -25.78
C ASP A 86 6.93 -27.16 -25.08
N ASP A 87 7.19 -26.08 -25.82
CA ASP A 87 7.38 -24.76 -25.24
C ASP A 87 6.10 -24.20 -24.61
N ALA A 88 4.93 -24.39 -25.25
CA ALA A 88 3.64 -23.93 -24.72
C ALA A 88 3.12 -24.78 -23.55
N THR A 89 3.53 -26.05 -23.44
CA THR A 89 3.24 -26.92 -22.29
C THR A 89 4.23 -26.68 -21.16
N TRP A 90 5.52 -26.48 -21.45
CA TRP A 90 6.53 -26.01 -20.49
C TRP A 90 6.14 -24.68 -19.87
N TYR A 91 5.76 -23.68 -20.67
CA TYR A 91 5.32 -22.38 -20.16
C TYR A 91 4.08 -22.50 -19.26
N ARG A 92 3.14 -23.39 -19.58
CA ARG A 92 1.95 -23.66 -18.74
C ARG A 92 2.32 -24.42 -17.47
N HIS A 93 3.21 -25.39 -17.54
CA HIS A 93 3.67 -26.18 -16.41
C HIS A 93 4.48 -25.31 -15.44
N VAL A 94 5.44 -24.54 -15.93
CA VAL A 94 6.22 -23.55 -15.16
C VAL A 94 5.29 -22.51 -14.53
N ARG A 95 4.31 -21.97 -15.26
CA ARG A 95 3.34 -21.01 -14.69
C ARG A 95 2.44 -21.64 -13.62
N HIS A 96 2.06 -22.91 -13.77
CA HIS A 96 1.24 -23.62 -12.79
C HIS A 96 2.03 -23.96 -11.53
N VAL A 97 3.28 -24.43 -11.68
CA VAL A 97 4.23 -24.69 -10.59
C VAL A 97 4.60 -23.38 -9.87
N MET A 98 4.84 -22.28 -10.58
CA MET A 98 5.10 -21.00 -9.93
C MET A 98 3.89 -20.46 -9.16
N ARG A 99 2.66 -20.70 -9.65
CA ARG A 99 1.42 -20.35 -8.93
C ARG A 99 1.23 -21.19 -7.66
N SER A 100 1.52 -22.50 -7.71
CA SER A 100 1.37 -23.36 -6.53
C SER A 100 2.32 -22.96 -5.40
N HIS A 101 3.59 -22.64 -5.72
CA HIS A 101 4.57 -22.18 -4.73
C HIS A 101 4.16 -20.87 -4.04
N ASN A 102 3.53 -19.94 -4.76
CA ASN A 102 3.08 -18.67 -4.18
C ASN A 102 1.92 -18.86 -3.21
N THR A 103 0.97 -19.72 -3.58
CA THR A 103 -0.17 -20.06 -2.72
C THR A 103 0.32 -20.77 -1.46
N CYS A 104 1.26 -21.71 -1.58
CA CYS A 104 1.88 -22.35 -0.42
C CYS A 104 2.58 -21.35 0.51
N LEU A 105 3.37 -20.42 -0.04
CA LEU A 105 4.03 -19.37 0.76
C LEU A 105 3.02 -18.45 1.46
N ALA A 106 1.95 -18.06 0.77
CA ALA A 106 0.90 -17.23 1.37
C ALA A 106 0.15 -17.96 2.50
N LEU A 107 -0.15 -19.25 2.32
CA LEU A 107 -0.76 -20.10 3.34
C LEU A 107 0.17 -20.30 4.54
N MET A 108 1.47 -20.50 4.30
CA MET A 108 2.47 -20.56 5.37
C MET A 108 2.52 -19.26 6.17
N ALA A 109 2.57 -18.10 5.50
CA ALA A 109 2.56 -16.81 6.18
C ALA A 109 1.31 -16.59 7.04
N LEU A 110 0.13 -16.98 6.53
CA LEU A 110 -1.11 -16.96 7.30
C LEU A 110 -1.05 -17.90 8.51
N GLY A 111 -0.56 -19.13 8.31
CA GLY A 111 -0.35 -20.11 9.37
C GLY A 111 0.57 -19.59 10.47
N CYS A 112 1.66 -18.89 10.12
CA CYS A 112 2.57 -18.28 11.08
C CYS A 112 1.85 -17.23 11.96
N ILE A 113 1.05 -16.35 11.35
CA ILE A 113 0.27 -15.35 12.08
C ILE A 113 -0.71 -16.03 13.05
N VAL A 114 -1.52 -16.97 12.55
CA VAL A 114 -2.56 -17.65 13.35
C VAL A 114 -1.91 -18.43 14.49
N SER A 115 -0.81 -19.13 14.22
CA SER A 115 -0.14 -19.94 15.23
C SER A 115 0.52 -19.10 16.32
N ALA A 116 1.25 -18.04 15.96
CA ALA A 116 1.83 -17.11 16.93
C ALA A 116 0.74 -16.47 17.80
N ARG A 117 -0.40 -16.09 17.19
CA ARG A 117 -1.57 -15.57 17.91
C ARG A 117 -2.17 -16.57 18.86
N LEU A 118 -2.30 -17.82 18.45
CA LEU A 118 -2.83 -18.89 19.29
C LEU A 118 -1.95 -19.08 20.52
N GLY A 119 -0.63 -19.13 20.35
CA GLY A 119 0.33 -19.21 21.46
C GLY A 119 0.23 -18.04 22.44
N ILE A 120 0.08 -16.82 21.93
CA ILE A 120 -0.13 -15.62 22.74
C ILE A 120 -1.45 -15.72 23.53
N GLU A 121 -2.55 -16.10 22.88
CA GLU A 121 -3.86 -16.16 23.52
C GLU A 121 -3.91 -17.28 24.58
N LEU A 122 -3.32 -18.44 24.30
CA LEU A 122 -3.17 -19.53 25.27
C LEU A 122 -2.38 -19.08 26.51
N SER A 123 -1.20 -18.48 26.29
CA SER A 123 -0.35 -17.93 27.36
C SER A 123 -1.06 -16.87 28.20
N SER A 124 -1.90 -16.05 27.56
CA SER A 124 -2.66 -15.00 28.25
C SER A 124 -3.80 -15.50 29.14
N ARG A 125 -4.30 -16.73 28.92
CA ARG A 125 -5.43 -17.31 29.68
C ARG A 125 -4.98 -18.24 30.80
N SER A 126 -3.82 -18.88 30.67
CA SER A 126 -3.30 -19.85 31.64
C SER A 126 -1.81 -19.59 31.96
N PRO A 127 -1.49 -18.49 32.69
CA PRO A 127 -0.11 -18.12 33.00
C PRO A 127 0.64 -19.23 33.77
N GLU A 128 -0.04 -19.97 34.66
CA GLU A 128 0.58 -21.03 35.47
C GLU A 128 0.99 -22.29 34.67
N VAL A 129 0.31 -22.58 33.56
CA VAL A 129 0.54 -23.79 32.75
C VAL A 129 1.72 -23.61 31.78
N VAL A 130 2.00 -22.37 31.37
CA VAL A 130 3.06 -22.06 30.38
C VAL A 130 4.40 -21.76 31.06
N VAL A 131 4.41 -21.16 32.25
CA VAL A 131 5.63 -20.85 33.02
C VAL A 131 6.40 -22.11 33.45
N ARG A 132 5.71 -23.20 33.82
CA ARG A 132 6.36 -24.50 34.12
C ARG A 132 6.81 -25.27 32.88
N ALA A 133 6.43 -24.83 31.70
CA ALA A 133 6.53 -25.62 30.48
C ALA A 133 7.40 -24.97 29.39
N SER A 134 8.28 -24.03 29.75
CA SER A 134 9.29 -23.50 28.83
C SER A 134 10.39 -24.52 28.46
N ALA A 135 10.49 -25.67 29.16
CA ALA A 135 11.33 -26.81 28.74
C ALA A 135 10.46 -28.01 28.30
N VAL A 136 9.34 -28.25 28.98
CA VAL A 136 8.41 -29.35 28.70
C VAL A 136 7.70 -29.17 27.37
N TRP A 137 7.34 -27.95 26.93
CA TRP A 137 6.76 -27.74 25.59
C TRP A 137 7.80 -27.89 24.47
N TRP A 138 9.06 -27.56 24.69
CA TRP A 138 10.12 -27.85 23.72
C TRP A 138 10.39 -29.35 23.64
N LEU A 139 10.36 -30.06 24.78
CA LEU A 139 10.51 -31.53 24.83
C LEU A 139 9.28 -32.26 24.26
N LEU A 140 8.06 -31.79 24.50
CA LEU A 140 6.84 -32.35 23.92
C LEU A 140 6.71 -32.00 22.44
N ALA A 141 7.11 -30.80 22.02
CA ALA A 141 7.21 -30.46 20.60
C ALA A 141 8.31 -31.28 19.91
N ALA A 142 9.45 -31.52 20.58
CA ALA A 142 10.52 -32.39 20.09
C ALA A 142 10.13 -33.88 20.08
N ALA A 143 9.32 -34.35 21.04
CA ALA A 143 8.81 -35.72 21.11
C ALA A 143 7.65 -35.97 20.12
N ALA A 144 6.79 -34.97 19.91
CA ALA A 144 5.81 -34.97 18.83
C ALA A 144 6.50 -34.89 17.46
N LEU A 145 7.57 -34.10 17.34
CA LEU A 145 8.46 -34.05 16.19
C LEU A 145 9.13 -35.40 15.95
N SER A 146 9.68 -36.08 16.96
CA SER A 146 10.34 -37.37 16.79
C SER A 146 9.36 -38.49 16.43
N THR A 147 8.16 -38.50 17.01
CA THR A 147 7.10 -39.48 16.67
C THR A 147 6.45 -39.20 15.31
N ALA A 148 6.31 -37.93 14.91
CA ALA A 148 5.89 -37.54 13.57
C ALA A 148 6.96 -37.85 12.53
N VAL A 149 8.25 -37.66 12.83
CA VAL A 149 9.39 -38.01 11.95
C VAL A 149 9.49 -39.53 11.78
N TRP A 150 9.29 -40.32 12.84
CA TRP A 150 9.26 -41.79 12.75
C TRP A 150 8.07 -42.26 11.89
N ARG A 151 6.86 -41.71 12.09
CA ARG A 151 5.68 -42.08 11.29
C ARG A 151 5.70 -41.53 9.85
N ALA A 152 6.43 -40.45 9.58
CA ALA A 152 6.49 -39.79 8.27
C ALA A 152 7.62 -40.27 7.33
N LEU A 153 8.41 -41.26 7.76
CA LEU A 153 9.28 -42.04 6.85
C LEU A 153 8.48 -42.82 5.78
N ALA A 154 7.14 -42.78 5.84
CA ALA A 154 6.25 -43.08 4.73
C ALA A 154 5.52 -41.80 4.24
N ASN A 155 6.09 -41.14 3.22
CA ASN A 155 5.44 -40.18 2.30
C ASN A 155 4.80 -38.85 2.80
N HIS A 156 5.14 -38.33 3.99
CA HIS A 156 4.53 -37.09 4.52
C HIS A 156 5.51 -36.05 5.10
N THR A 157 6.65 -35.81 4.43
CA THR A 157 7.68 -34.86 4.90
C THR A 157 7.20 -33.41 4.98
N ILE A 158 6.39 -32.96 4.02
CA ILE A 158 5.91 -31.57 3.94
C ILE A 158 4.90 -31.26 5.05
N THR A 159 3.94 -32.16 5.32
CA THR A 159 2.92 -31.95 6.36
C THR A 159 3.54 -31.92 7.75
N VAL A 160 4.52 -32.77 8.03
CA VAL A 160 5.28 -32.71 9.29
C VAL A 160 6.04 -31.40 9.42
N ALA A 161 6.78 -30.98 8.38
CA ALA A 161 7.52 -29.72 8.42
C ALA A 161 6.62 -28.51 8.67
N VAL A 162 5.43 -28.46 8.08
CA VAL A 162 4.43 -27.41 8.31
C VAL A 162 3.92 -27.45 9.75
N THR A 163 3.52 -28.61 10.27
CA THR A 163 3.02 -28.73 11.65
C THR A 163 4.08 -28.32 12.67
N VAL A 164 5.33 -28.71 12.46
CA VAL A 164 6.46 -28.34 13.32
C VAL A 164 6.68 -26.83 13.28
N ALA A 165 6.69 -26.23 12.10
CA ALA A 165 6.81 -24.78 11.96
C ALA A 165 5.69 -24.06 12.73
N LEU A 166 4.45 -24.51 12.60
CA LEU A 166 3.32 -23.92 13.34
C LEU A 166 3.51 -24.05 14.85
N LEU A 167 3.90 -25.21 15.37
CA LEU A 167 4.17 -25.38 16.81
C LEU A 167 5.28 -24.45 17.30
N VAL A 168 6.36 -24.29 16.53
CA VAL A 168 7.45 -23.35 16.84
C VAL A 168 6.93 -21.92 16.91
N PHE A 169 6.12 -21.47 15.96
CA PHE A 169 5.53 -20.13 15.99
C PHE A 169 4.59 -19.92 17.20
N SER A 170 3.82 -20.93 17.57
CA SER A 170 2.96 -20.88 18.76
C SER A 170 3.79 -20.77 20.04
N ALA A 171 4.80 -21.62 20.21
CA ALA A 171 5.71 -21.58 21.35
C ALA A 171 6.46 -20.23 21.41
N HIS A 172 6.90 -19.72 20.26
CA HIS A 172 7.57 -18.43 20.16
C HIS A 172 6.65 -17.28 20.60
N GLY A 173 5.40 -17.24 20.11
CA GLY A 173 4.40 -16.27 20.56
C GLY A 173 4.10 -16.36 22.06
N ALA A 174 3.95 -17.57 22.60
CA ALA A 174 3.73 -17.79 24.02
C ALA A 174 4.91 -17.30 24.88
N SER A 175 6.14 -17.52 24.42
CA SER A 175 7.36 -17.10 25.13
C SER A 175 7.51 -15.57 25.20
N HIS A 176 7.26 -14.86 24.10
CA HIS A 176 7.29 -13.40 24.05
C HIS A 176 6.16 -12.78 24.89
N TRP A 177 4.98 -13.39 24.88
CA TRP A 177 3.90 -12.96 25.76
C TRP A 177 4.27 -13.15 27.23
N ASN A 178 4.86 -14.29 27.61
CA ASN A 178 5.27 -14.56 28.97
C ASN A 178 6.31 -13.54 29.46
N ALA A 179 7.35 -13.30 28.67
CA ALA A 179 8.37 -12.28 28.97
C ALA A 179 7.79 -10.86 29.08
N LEU A 180 6.71 -10.58 28.35
CA LEU A 180 5.99 -9.31 28.46
C LEU A 180 5.12 -9.25 29.72
N SER A 181 4.47 -10.34 30.12
CA SER A 181 3.54 -10.38 31.25
C SER A 181 4.20 -10.50 32.62
N THR A 182 5.49 -10.79 32.69
CA THR A 182 6.26 -10.90 33.94
C THR A 182 7.35 -9.83 34.04
N PRO A 183 7.00 -8.53 34.11
CA PRO A 183 7.99 -7.47 34.27
C PRO A 183 8.62 -7.47 35.65
N GLN A 184 9.79 -6.86 35.76
CA GLN A 184 10.41 -6.54 37.04
C GLN A 184 9.67 -5.37 37.69
N LEU A 185 9.07 -5.63 38.85
CA LEU A 185 8.30 -4.65 39.62
C LEU A 185 9.11 -4.08 40.79
N GLY A 186 8.60 -3.01 41.39
CA GLY A 186 9.21 -2.38 42.57
C GLY A 186 9.96 -1.10 42.25
N GLU A 187 10.70 -0.59 43.22
CA GLU A 187 11.47 0.64 43.08
C GLU A 187 12.55 0.52 42.00
N PHE A 188 12.76 1.63 41.31
CA PHE A 188 13.82 1.80 40.33
C PHE A 188 14.42 3.19 40.48
N SER A 189 15.73 3.24 40.63
CA SER A 189 16.53 4.46 40.59
C SER A 189 17.62 4.26 39.53
N GLY A 190 17.70 5.15 38.55
CA GLY A 190 18.74 5.09 37.53
C GLY A 190 18.37 5.75 36.21
N VAL A 191 19.05 5.28 35.15
CA VAL A 191 18.90 5.84 33.80
C VAL A 191 17.86 5.05 33.01
N ALA A 192 16.86 5.77 32.50
CA ALA A 192 15.87 5.27 31.56
C ALA A 192 16.14 5.86 30.16
N THR A 193 16.06 5.04 29.10
CA THR A 193 16.19 5.53 27.72
C THR A 193 14.81 5.78 27.12
N ALA A 194 14.55 6.96 26.57
CA ALA A 194 13.31 7.24 25.85
C ALA A 194 13.19 6.38 24.58
N VAL A 195 12.10 5.62 24.46
CA VAL A 195 11.81 4.77 23.30
C VAL A 195 10.82 5.43 22.35
N SER A 196 9.99 6.34 22.88
CA SER A 196 9.09 7.17 22.08
C SER A 196 9.34 8.64 22.37
N ASP A 197 8.89 9.48 21.45
CA ASP A 197 8.85 10.93 21.66
C ASP A 197 7.79 11.27 22.72
N ALA A 198 7.98 12.38 23.43
CA ALA A 198 7.04 12.86 24.44
C ALA A 198 5.74 13.38 23.81
N GLN A 199 4.61 12.85 24.26
CA GLN A 199 3.29 13.28 23.80
C GLN A 199 2.55 14.03 24.91
N SER A 200 2.12 15.26 24.61
CA SER A 200 1.27 16.03 25.51
C SER A 200 -0.21 15.72 25.21
N ARG A 201 -0.90 15.04 26.15
CA ARG A 201 -2.33 14.73 26.02
C ARG A 201 -3.05 15.07 27.33
N ARG A 202 -4.14 15.83 27.23
CA ARG A 202 -5.07 16.15 28.35
C ARG A 202 -4.38 16.64 29.63
N GLY A 203 -3.37 17.50 29.50
CA GLY A 203 -2.68 18.03 30.69
C GLY A 203 -1.66 17.07 31.33
N ALA A 204 -1.32 15.97 30.66
CA ALA A 204 -0.21 15.09 31.01
C ALA A 204 0.84 15.02 29.89
N VAL A 205 2.09 14.70 30.23
CA VAL A 205 3.09 14.27 29.24
C VAL A 205 3.28 12.77 29.40
N THR A 206 3.10 12.02 28.31
CA THR A 206 3.29 10.57 28.28
C THR A 206 4.36 10.20 27.28
N LEU A 207 5.25 9.31 27.67
CA LEU A 207 6.20 8.64 26.78
C LEU A 207 6.46 7.20 27.22
N VAL A 208 7.07 6.42 26.33
CA VAL A 208 7.56 5.08 26.65
C VAL A 208 9.05 5.17 26.90
N VAL A 209 9.50 4.64 28.03
CA VAL A 209 10.91 4.58 28.42
C VAL A 209 11.34 3.13 28.58
N LYS A 210 12.60 2.85 28.30
CA LYS A 210 13.27 1.56 28.52
C LYS A 210 14.07 1.65 29.81
N VAL A 211 13.72 0.78 30.76
CA VAL A 211 14.31 0.66 32.09
C VAL A 211 14.82 -0.77 32.23
N ALA A 212 16.13 -0.94 32.45
CA ALA A 212 16.75 -2.27 32.64
C ALA A 212 16.40 -3.33 31.55
N GLY A 213 16.18 -2.92 30.30
CA GLY A 213 15.80 -3.85 29.22
C GLY A 213 14.30 -3.86 28.89
N GLU A 214 13.47 -3.43 29.83
CA GLU A 214 12.01 -3.50 29.83
C GLU A 214 11.38 -2.15 29.46
N ARG A 215 10.20 -2.13 28.83
CA ARG A 215 9.55 -0.85 28.46
C ARG A 215 8.37 -0.55 29.37
N PHE A 216 8.40 0.64 29.95
CA PHE A 216 7.35 1.15 30.82
C PHE A 216 6.79 2.45 30.24
N ARG A 217 5.49 2.68 30.46
CA ARG A 217 4.86 3.96 30.20
C ARG A 217 5.16 4.91 31.35
N LEU A 218 5.72 6.07 31.04
CA LEU A 218 5.92 7.17 31.96
C LEU A 218 4.84 8.23 31.67
N THR A 219 4.04 8.58 32.66
CA THR A 219 3.04 9.65 32.57
C THR A 219 3.25 10.65 33.70
N GLN A 220 3.62 11.88 33.35
CA GLN A 220 3.85 12.96 34.32
C GLN A 220 2.76 14.02 34.23
N HIS A 221 2.28 14.46 35.39
CA HIS A 221 1.34 15.58 35.55
C HIS A 221 2.03 16.77 36.25
N GLY A 222 1.42 17.95 36.19
CA GLY A 222 1.87 19.11 36.96
C GLY A 222 3.25 19.68 36.57
N THR A 223 4.02 20.09 37.57
CA THR A 223 5.27 20.86 37.46
C THR A 223 6.42 20.10 36.78
N GLY A 224 6.46 18.78 36.90
CA GLY A 224 7.50 17.93 36.26
C GLY A 224 7.34 17.74 34.74
N ARG A 225 6.25 18.24 34.14
CA ARG A 225 5.97 18.06 32.71
C ARG A 225 6.97 18.79 31.80
N GLY A 226 7.42 19.97 32.21
CA GLY A 226 8.30 20.82 31.39
C GLY A 226 9.59 20.12 30.98
N ALA A 227 10.19 19.36 31.91
CA ALA A 227 11.41 18.60 31.67
C ALA A 227 11.25 17.51 30.59
N LEU A 228 10.03 16.97 30.43
CA LEU A 228 9.75 15.89 29.50
C LEU A 228 9.29 16.36 28.11
N LEU A 229 8.77 17.58 27.97
CA LEU A 229 8.19 18.05 26.70
C LEU A 229 9.19 18.02 25.53
N ALA A 230 10.48 18.22 25.82
CA ALA A 230 11.54 18.22 24.80
C ALA A 230 12.18 16.84 24.57
N VAL A 231 11.77 15.82 25.33
CA VAL A 231 12.36 14.47 25.26
C VAL A 231 12.00 13.82 23.93
N ARG A 232 13.02 13.31 23.26
CA ARG A 232 12.90 12.52 22.02
C ARG A 232 13.44 11.13 22.22
N THR A 233 13.05 10.26 21.30
CA THR A 233 13.54 8.89 21.22
C THR A 233 15.07 8.85 21.21
N GLY A 234 15.64 8.02 22.09
CA GLY A 234 17.07 7.86 22.33
C GLY A 234 17.64 8.73 23.44
N ASP A 235 16.92 9.77 23.91
CA ASP A 235 17.36 10.59 25.04
C ASP A 235 17.39 9.77 26.35
N LEU A 236 18.25 10.18 27.28
CA LEU A 236 18.43 9.52 28.58
C LEU A 236 17.79 10.36 29.68
N ILE A 237 17.00 9.72 30.53
CA ILE A 237 16.31 10.36 31.65
C ILE A 237 16.82 9.71 32.92
N VAL A 238 17.38 10.52 33.82
CA VAL A 238 17.74 10.06 35.17
C VAL A 238 16.52 10.28 36.05
N LEU A 239 15.98 9.20 36.60
CA LEU A 239 14.73 9.24 37.36
C LEU A 239 14.71 8.21 38.48
N ASP A 240 13.91 8.50 39.50
CA ASP A 240 13.40 7.51 40.45
C ASP A 240 11.91 7.30 40.20
N ALA A 241 11.48 6.05 40.23
CA ALA A 241 10.09 5.68 40.00
C ALA A 241 9.77 4.29 40.59
N GLN A 242 8.49 4.05 40.81
CA GLN A 242 7.98 2.73 41.13
C GLN A 242 7.45 2.04 39.86
N ARG A 243 8.00 0.86 39.54
CA ARG A 243 7.53 0.01 38.44
C ARG A 243 6.28 -0.74 38.85
N SER A 244 5.19 -0.49 38.14
CA SER A 244 3.88 -1.13 38.36
C SER A 244 3.42 -1.91 37.14
N ALA A 245 2.75 -3.04 37.36
CA ALA A 245 2.22 -3.86 36.27
C ALA A 245 0.99 -3.20 35.63
N LEU A 246 0.77 -3.49 34.34
CA LEU A 246 -0.47 -3.15 33.66
C LEU A 246 -1.54 -4.22 33.91
N ASP A 247 -2.80 -3.80 34.07
CA ASP A 247 -3.94 -4.72 34.07
C ASP A 247 -3.97 -5.54 32.77
N ALA A 248 -4.46 -6.79 32.83
CA ALA A 248 -4.48 -7.72 31.69
C ALA A 248 -5.08 -7.11 30.41
N ARG A 249 -6.15 -6.30 30.55
CA ARG A 249 -6.78 -5.59 29.42
C ARG A 249 -5.81 -4.58 28.80
N ARG A 250 -5.18 -3.73 29.62
CA ARG A 250 -4.26 -2.69 29.13
C ARG A 250 -2.98 -3.29 28.56
N LEU A 251 -2.48 -4.37 29.16
CA LEU A 251 -1.34 -5.11 28.65
C LEU A 251 -1.59 -5.64 27.24
N ARG A 252 -2.77 -6.23 26.95
CA ARG A 252 -3.15 -6.67 25.60
C ARG A 252 -3.09 -5.55 24.55
N PHE A 253 -3.52 -4.33 24.90
CA PHE A 253 -3.42 -3.18 23.98
C PHE A 253 -2.00 -2.62 23.85
N ALA A 254 -1.17 -2.77 24.88
CA ALA A 254 0.17 -2.23 24.92
C ALA A 254 1.24 -3.22 24.44
N ALA A 255 0.90 -4.51 24.35
CA ALA A 255 1.77 -5.62 23.99
C ALA A 255 2.45 -5.43 22.64
N GLY A 256 1.73 -4.91 21.65
CA GLY A 256 2.31 -4.60 20.35
C GLY A 256 3.49 -3.62 20.45
N ARG A 257 3.48 -2.66 21.40
CA ARG A 257 4.58 -1.72 21.62
C ARG A 257 5.60 -2.21 22.65
N HIS A 258 5.46 -3.45 23.11
CA HIS A 258 6.27 -4.08 24.14
C HIS A 258 6.25 -3.34 25.48
N VAL A 259 5.16 -2.62 25.77
CA VAL A 259 5.02 -1.90 27.04
C VAL A 259 4.45 -2.86 28.09
N GLN A 260 5.25 -3.13 29.13
CA GLN A 260 4.96 -4.15 30.15
C GLN A 260 4.26 -3.56 31.39
N GLY A 261 4.54 -2.30 31.71
CA GLY A 261 4.05 -1.65 32.91
C GLY A 261 3.93 -0.13 32.80
N GLU A 262 3.63 0.50 33.93
CA GLU A 262 3.62 1.96 34.12
C GLU A 262 4.61 2.35 35.23
N LEU A 263 5.28 3.49 35.06
CA LEU A 263 6.06 4.13 36.11
C LEU A 263 5.15 5.05 36.93
N ARG A 264 5.15 4.86 38.26
CA ARG A 264 4.45 5.69 39.24
C ARG A 264 5.45 6.45 40.11
N ASP A 265 4.98 7.49 40.78
CA ASP A 265 5.77 8.32 41.70
C ASP A 265 7.11 8.78 41.10
N VAL A 266 7.03 9.24 39.85
CA VAL A 266 8.19 9.56 39.03
C VAL A 266 8.77 10.91 39.45
N THR A 267 10.02 10.89 39.90
CA THR A 267 10.85 12.06 40.12
C THR A 267 11.95 12.11 39.07
N ILE A 268 12.04 13.23 38.35
CA ILE A 268 12.96 13.42 37.24
C ILE A 268 14.11 14.29 37.73
N HIS A 269 15.32 13.74 37.71
CA HIS A 269 16.53 14.44 38.15
C HIS A 269 17.17 15.22 37.02
N SER A 270 17.30 14.60 35.84
CA SER A 270 17.90 15.23 34.67
C SER A 270 17.54 14.52 33.37
N VAL A 271 17.66 15.26 32.26
CA VAL A 271 17.43 14.75 30.90
C VAL A 271 18.65 15.07 30.05
N HIS A 272 19.22 14.05 29.42
CA HIS A 272 20.37 14.14 28.55
C HIS A 272 20.01 13.74 27.12
N ARG A 273 20.64 14.40 26.15
CA ARG A 273 20.45 14.09 24.72
C ARG A 273 20.93 12.67 24.39
N ALA A 274 20.34 12.09 23.36
CA ALA A 274 20.72 10.77 22.86
C ALA A 274 22.23 10.62 22.61
N VAL A 275 22.83 9.58 23.19
CA VAL A 275 24.26 9.28 23.03
C VAL A 275 24.55 8.70 21.65
N ALA A 276 23.67 7.83 21.16
CA ALA A 276 23.91 7.12 19.92
C ALA A 276 23.81 8.03 18.68
N PRO A 277 24.76 7.95 17.73
CA PRO A 277 24.83 8.86 16.60
C PRO A 277 23.61 8.78 15.67
N TRP A 278 23.04 7.58 15.50
CA TRP A 278 21.86 7.36 14.68
C TRP A 278 20.61 8.02 15.27
N HIS A 279 20.40 7.96 16.59
CA HIS A 279 19.31 8.68 17.25
C HIS A 279 19.49 10.20 17.12
N ARG A 280 20.71 10.70 17.26
CA ARG A 280 21.00 12.13 17.02
C ARG A 280 20.70 12.53 15.57
N ALA A 281 21.10 11.73 14.61
CA ALA A 281 20.80 11.99 13.19
C ALA A 281 19.29 12.01 12.92
N ALA A 282 18.54 11.04 13.43
CA ALA A 282 17.08 11.03 13.32
C ALA A 282 16.44 12.25 14.02
N ASN A 283 16.90 12.59 15.22
CA ASN A 283 16.41 13.74 15.98
C ASN A 283 16.74 15.07 15.28
N ARG A 284 17.83 15.16 14.51
CA ARG A 284 18.14 16.32 13.66
C ARG A 284 17.16 16.44 12.50
N VAL A 285 16.76 15.35 11.85
CA VAL A 285 15.73 15.38 10.80
C VAL A 285 14.41 15.93 11.35
N HIS A 286 13.98 15.45 12.52
CA HIS A 286 12.82 15.99 13.21
C HIS A 286 12.97 17.48 13.52
N ALA A 287 14.11 17.91 14.08
CA ALA A 287 14.37 19.31 14.40
C ALA A 287 14.39 20.22 13.14
N LEU A 288 14.91 19.73 12.02
CA LEU A 288 14.89 20.44 10.74
C LEU A 288 13.46 20.62 10.25
N ILE A 289 12.64 19.58 10.30
CA ILE A 289 11.22 19.64 9.90
C ILE A 289 10.45 20.60 10.81
N ASP A 290 10.67 20.54 12.13
CA ASP A 290 10.05 21.45 13.09
C ASP A 290 10.42 22.91 12.81
N ARG A 291 11.70 23.17 12.53
CA ARG A 291 12.19 24.50 12.20
C ARG A 291 11.67 24.98 10.85
N GLY A 292 11.55 24.10 9.86
CA GLY A 292 10.95 24.41 8.57
C GLY A 292 9.47 24.79 8.67
N LEU A 293 8.74 24.19 9.62
CA LEU A 293 7.32 24.45 9.86
C LEU A 293 7.04 25.63 10.81
N ARG A 294 8.05 26.35 11.30
CA ARG A 294 7.90 27.39 12.32
C ARG A 294 6.97 28.55 11.93
N THR A 295 6.84 28.83 10.63
CA THR A 295 5.97 29.89 10.08
C THR A 295 4.60 29.37 9.67
N THR A 296 4.34 28.06 9.84
CA THR A 296 3.11 27.40 9.42
C THR A 296 2.10 27.34 10.56
N HIS A 297 0.81 27.46 10.23
CA HIS A 297 -0.26 27.33 11.22
C HIS A 297 -0.18 25.97 11.96
N PRO A 298 -0.38 25.90 13.29
CA PRO A 298 -0.15 24.68 14.08
C PRO A 298 -0.86 23.41 13.56
N HIS A 299 -2.10 23.54 13.07
CA HIS A 299 -2.83 22.40 12.50
C HIS A 299 -2.24 21.88 11.19
N ASP A 300 -1.80 22.77 10.30
CA ASP A 300 -1.17 22.39 9.04
C ASP A 300 0.21 21.78 9.29
N ALA A 301 0.96 22.34 10.26
CA ALA A 301 2.23 21.78 10.70
C ALA A 301 2.07 20.38 11.31
N ALA A 302 1.04 20.17 12.14
CA ALA A 302 0.74 18.85 12.70
C ALA A 302 0.38 17.81 11.63
N LEU A 303 -0.43 18.19 10.63
CA LEU A 303 -0.77 17.31 9.53
C LEU A 303 0.43 17.02 8.62
N ALA A 304 1.26 18.03 8.32
CA ALA A 304 2.50 17.86 7.57
C ALA A 304 3.49 16.91 8.28
N ARG A 305 3.66 17.06 9.60
CA ARG A 305 4.47 16.15 10.44
C ARG A 305 3.92 14.73 10.39
N GLY A 306 2.61 14.55 10.51
CA GLY A 306 1.96 13.24 10.41
C GLY A 306 2.21 12.55 9.06
N LEU A 307 2.04 13.29 7.96
CA LEU A 307 2.24 12.77 6.60
C LEU A 307 3.70 12.37 6.32
N VAL A 308 4.67 13.13 6.82
CA VAL A 308 6.10 12.97 6.50
C VAL A 308 6.82 12.05 7.50
N LEU A 309 6.66 12.33 8.79
CA LEU A 309 7.37 11.66 9.89
C LEU A 309 6.53 10.60 10.60
N GLY A 310 5.20 10.66 10.47
CA GLY A 310 4.29 9.75 11.16
C GLY A 310 4.03 10.16 12.59
N ASP A 311 4.38 11.40 12.92
CA ASP A 311 4.20 11.97 14.24
C ASP A 311 2.77 12.50 14.41
N ASP A 312 2.03 11.89 15.34
CA ASP A 312 0.66 12.22 15.71
C ASP A 312 0.56 13.12 16.96
N SER A 313 1.69 13.49 17.59
CA SER A 313 1.73 14.14 18.91
C SER A 313 1.04 15.52 18.94
N GLY A 314 0.97 16.22 17.81
CA GLY A 314 0.34 17.53 17.66
C GLY A 314 -1.05 17.54 17.03
N GLN A 315 -1.61 16.37 16.68
CA GLN A 315 -2.89 16.31 15.97
C GLN A 315 -4.07 16.43 16.94
N PRO A 316 -4.99 17.40 16.77
CA PRO A 316 -6.15 17.51 17.63
C PRO A 316 -7.12 16.34 17.40
N THR A 317 -7.85 15.93 18.43
CA THR A 317 -8.81 14.80 18.35
C THR A 317 -9.80 14.95 17.19
N ARG A 318 -10.30 16.18 16.95
CA ARG A 318 -11.18 16.49 15.82
C ARG A 318 -10.55 16.13 14.47
N MET A 319 -9.25 16.38 14.29
CA MET A 319 -8.56 16.00 13.05
C MET A 319 -8.56 14.49 12.87
N THR A 320 -8.23 13.74 13.92
CA THR A 320 -8.28 12.27 13.88
C THR A 320 -9.68 11.74 13.56
N GLU A 321 -10.73 12.33 14.14
CA GLU A 321 -12.12 11.94 13.89
C GLU A 321 -12.56 12.23 12.45
N VAL A 322 -12.24 13.42 11.92
CA VAL A 322 -12.57 13.83 10.54
C VAL A 322 -11.90 12.92 9.50
N PHE A 323 -10.62 12.62 9.68
CA PHE A 323 -9.91 11.69 8.79
C PHE A 323 -10.44 10.26 8.90
N ARG A 324 -10.81 9.80 10.10
CA ARG A 324 -11.46 8.49 10.26
C ARG A 324 -12.82 8.44 9.58
N ALA A 325 -13.65 9.48 9.74
CA ALA A 325 -14.98 9.57 9.13
C ALA A 325 -14.94 9.65 7.60
N SER A 326 -13.89 10.24 7.01
CA SER A 326 -13.67 10.27 5.56
C SER A 326 -12.97 9.02 5.01
N GLY A 327 -12.53 8.11 5.88
CA GLY A 327 -11.73 6.91 5.53
C GLY A 327 -10.30 7.22 5.07
N LEU A 328 -9.82 8.44 5.35
CA LEU A 328 -8.45 8.89 5.11
C LEU A 328 -7.54 8.70 6.33
N GLY A 329 -8.01 8.04 7.40
CA GLY A 329 -7.25 7.87 8.65
C GLY A 329 -5.85 7.23 8.49
N HIS A 330 -5.62 6.46 7.43
CA HIS A 330 -4.30 5.90 7.11
C HIS A 330 -3.26 6.95 6.66
N LEU A 331 -3.68 8.18 6.32
CA LEU A 331 -2.80 9.30 5.98
C LEU A 331 -2.30 10.06 7.22
N LEU A 332 -2.94 9.90 8.38
CA LEU A 332 -2.51 10.58 9.61
C LEU A 332 -1.25 9.99 10.24
N ALA A 333 -0.87 8.80 9.81
CA ALA A 333 0.35 8.12 10.18
C ALA A 333 1.19 7.84 8.93
N VAL A 334 2.47 7.54 9.12
CA VAL A 334 3.30 7.06 8.01
C VAL A 334 2.81 5.70 7.56
N SER A 335 2.59 5.57 6.26
CA SER A 335 2.24 4.33 5.61
C SER A 335 3.42 3.76 4.81
N GLY A 336 3.27 2.51 4.32
CA GLY A 336 4.29 1.89 3.48
C GLY A 336 4.53 2.60 2.15
N GLN A 337 3.59 3.43 1.72
CA GLN A 337 3.74 4.29 0.55
C GLN A 337 4.92 5.27 0.72
N ASN A 338 5.18 5.75 1.94
CA ASN A 338 6.30 6.67 2.18
C ASN A 338 7.65 6.01 1.91
N VAL A 339 7.80 4.74 2.29
CA VAL A 339 9.01 3.96 1.98
C VAL A 339 9.17 3.76 0.48
N ALA A 340 8.09 3.41 -0.22
CA ALA A 340 8.10 3.21 -1.67
C ALA A 340 8.44 4.51 -2.42
N LEU A 341 7.82 5.63 -2.03
CA LEU A 341 8.08 6.95 -2.59
C LEU A 341 9.52 7.41 -2.33
N LEU A 342 10.01 7.23 -1.10
CA LEU A 342 11.40 7.55 -0.75
C LEU A 342 12.40 6.81 -1.64
N LEU A 343 12.22 5.50 -1.80
CA LEU A 343 13.08 4.69 -2.66
C LEU A 343 12.96 5.08 -4.12
N ALA A 344 11.75 5.37 -4.61
CA ALA A 344 11.51 5.82 -5.97
C ALA A 344 12.22 7.16 -6.26
N SER A 345 12.12 8.13 -5.36
CA SER A 345 12.79 9.43 -5.47
C SER A 345 14.32 9.32 -5.49
N LEU A 346 14.88 8.34 -4.78
CA LEU A 346 16.33 8.13 -4.71
C LEU A 346 16.87 7.18 -5.79
N THR A 347 15.99 6.47 -6.49
CA THR A 347 16.35 5.47 -7.51
C THR A 347 17.28 6.03 -8.60
N PRO A 348 17.09 7.25 -9.15
CA PRO A 348 18.01 7.80 -10.16
C PRO A 348 19.46 7.89 -9.69
N GLY A 349 19.70 8.22 -8.42
CA GLY A 349 21.04 8.25 -7.82
C GLY A 349 21.58 6.86 -7.53
N LEU A 350 20.74 5.99 -6.96
CA LEU A 350 21.06 4.59 -6.63
C LEU A 350 21.45 3.77 -7.88
N ARG A 351 20.88 4.07 -9.05
CA ARG A 351 21.19 3.36 -10.31
C ARG A 351 22.61 3.59 -10.83
N ARG A 352 23.31 4.62 -10.33
CA ARG A 352 24.72 4.88 -10.67
C ARG A 352 25.70 3.98 -9.91
N LEU A 353 25.24 3.30 -8.87
CA LEU A 353 26.05 2.39 -8.05
C LEU A 353 26.01 0.96 -8.61
N SER A 354 27.10 0.21 -8.39
CA SER A 354 27.12 -1.24 -8.65
C SER A 354 26.05 -1.98 -7.84
N ARG A 355 25.67 -3.19 -8.25
CA ARG A 355 24.54 -3.94 -7.67
C ARG A 355 24.57 -4.07 -6.14
N TRP A 356 25.74 -4.35 -5.56
CA TRP A 356 25.89 -4.58 -4.12
C TRP A 356 25.96 -3.27 -3.35
N TRP A 357 26.64 -2.25 -3.89
CA TRP A 357 26.62 -0.90 -3.32
C TRP A 357 25.22 -0.29 -3.35
N ARG A 358 24.46 -0.52 -4.42
CA ARG A 358 23.05 -0.13 -4.52
C ARG A 358 22.19 -0.81 -3.46
N LEU A 359 22.39 -2.11 -3.24
CA LEU A 359 21.69 -2.85 -2.18
C LEU A 359 22.02 -2.27 -0.80
N SER A 360 23.31 -2.12 -0.47
CA SER A 360 23.73 -1.60 0.83
C SER A 360 23.22 -0.18 1.07
N ALA A 361 23.27 0.69 0.06
CA ALA A 361 22.71 2.04 0.14
C ALA A 361 21.20 2.02 0.34
N ALA A 362 20.45 1.21 -0.42
CA ALA A 362 19.00 1.09 -0.27
C ALA A 362 18.61 0.56 1.12
N LEU A 363 19.28 -0.48 1.62
CA LEU A 363 19.05 -1.01 2.96
C LEU A 363 19.40 0.01 4.05
N GLY A 364 20.49 0.75 3.89
CA GLY A 364 20.88 1.83 4.80
C GLY A 364 19.82 2.95 4.85
N ILE A 365 19.31 3.39 3.69
CA ILE A 365 18.23 4.37 3.59
C ILE A 365 16.95 3.87 4.25
N ILE A 366 16.56 2.61 3.99
CA ILE A 366 15.36 2.00 4.57
C ILE A 366 15.49 1.94 6.10
N ALA A 367 16.63 1.47 6.61
CA ALA A 367 16.89 1.39 8.05
C ALA A 367 16.89 2.77 8.71
N PHE A 368 17.52 3.76 8.06
CA PHE A 368 17.52 5.13 8.55
C PHE A 368 16.11 5.74 8.55
N PHE A 369 15.32 5.51 7.49
CA PHE A 369 13.94 5.98 7.45
C PHE A 369 13.08 5.33 8.53
N ALA A 370 13.20 4.01 8.74
CA ALA A 370 12.52 3.32 9.83
C ALA A 370 12.89 3.89 11.21
N LEU A 371 14.16 4.28 11.41
CA LEU A 371 14.60 4.94 12.64
C LEU A 371 14.02 6.36 12.78
N VAL A 372 13.97 7.14 11.70
CA VAL A 372 13.38 8.49 11.68
C VAL A 372 11.89 8.43 12.03
N THR A 373 11.16 7.43 11.55
CA THR A 373 9.75 7.21 11.86
C THR A 373 9.53 6.38 13.14
N ARG A 374 10.53 6.28 14.02
CA ARG A 374 10.46 5.60 15.33
C ARG A 374 10.02 4.13 15.29
N PHE A 375 10.37 3.42 14.22
CA PHE A 375 9.96 2.03 13.96
C PHE A 375 8.44 1.82 14.03
N GLU A 376 7.67 2.78 13.52
CA GLU A 376 6.23 2.63 13.38
C GLU A 376 5.90 1.30 12.66
N PRO A 377 4.96 0.48 13.17
CA PRO A 377 4.80 -0.88 12.67
C PRO A 377 4.50 -0.98 11.16
N SER A 378 3.76 -0.02 10.62
CA SER A 378 3.52 0.12 9.18
C SER A 378 4.79 0.32 8.38
N VAL A 379 5.72 1.12 8.90
CA VAL A 379 7.02 1.36 8.29
C VAL A 379 7.87 0.12 8.38
N VAL A 380 7.93 -0.56 9.53
CA VAL A 380 8.73 -1.78 9.68
C VAL A 380 8.35 -2.83 8.64
N ARG A 381 7.05 -3.05 8.42
CA ARG A 381 6.59 -3.96 7.35
C ARG A 381 7.01 -3.49 5.97
N ALA A 382 6.78 -2.23 5.64
CA ALA A 382 7.09 -1.69 4.32
C ALA A 382 8.60 -1.68 4.04
N ALA A 383 9.40 -1.34 5.06
CA ALA A 383 10.85 -1.42 5.07
C ALA A 383 11.33 -2.85 4.83
N THR A 384 10.73 -3.82 5.53
CA THR A 384 11.05 -5.24 5.35
C THR A 384 10.70 -5.73 3.94
N MET A 385 9.51 -5.37 3.43
CA MET A 385 9.11 -5.72 2.07
C MET A 385 10.03 -5.07 1.03
N ALA A 386 10.37 -3.80 1.21
CA ALA A 386 11.33 -3.11 0.35
C ALA A 386 12.71 -3.78 0.40
N ALA A 387 13.20 -4.16 1.58
CA ALA A 387 14.46 -4.87 1.74
C ALA A 387 14.45 -6.23 0.99
N VAL A 388 13.37 -7.02 1.14
CA VAL A 388 13.20 -8.30 0.42
C VAL A 388 13.24 -8.08 -1.09
N VAL A 389 12.53 -7.06 -1.60
CA VAL A 389 12.52 -6.71 -3.02
C VAL A 389 13.91 -6.28 -3.50
N GLN A 390 14.63 -5.47 -2.73
CA GLN A 390 15.98 -5.01 -3.08
C GLN A 390 16.98 -6.17 -3.10
N VAL A 391 16.90 -7.09 -2.15
CA VAL A 391 17.72 -8.33 -2.15
C VAL A 391 17.40 -9.17 -3.38
N GLY A 392 16.11 -9.32 -3.73
CA GLY A 392 15.68 -9.98 -4.96
C GLY A 392 16.36 -9.38 -6.20
N PHE A 393 16.31 -8.06 -6.34
CA PHE A 393 16.97 -7.36 -7.44
C PHE A 393 18.49 -7.50 -7.45
N ALA A 394 19.15 -7.55 -6.29
CA ALA A 394 20.60 -7.75 -6.20
C ALA A 394 21.02 -9.16 -6.63
N VAL A 395 20.19 -10.16 -6.34
CA VAL A 395 20.39 -11.58 -6.70
C VAL A 395 19.90 -11.89 -8.12
N GLY A 396 19.25 -10.94 -8.80
CA GLY A 396 18.74 -11.12 -10.17
C GLY A 396 17.43 -11.92 -10.24
N ARG A 397 16.63 -11.90 -9.17
CA ARG A 397 15.31 -12.55 -9.13
C ARG A 397 14.19 -11.52 -9.05
N ASP A 398 13.17 -11.70 -9.87
CA ASP A 398 11.95 -10.91 -9.77
C ASP A 398 11.18 -11.30 -8.49
N ALA A 399 11.00 -10.31 -7.60
CA ALA A 399 10.19 -10.47 -6.42
C ALA A 399 8.72 -10.26 -6.78
N LEU A 400 7.99 -11.36 -7.01
CA LEU A 400 6.53 -11.30 -7.12
C LEU A 400 5.96 -10.66 -5.84
N PRO A 401 5.04 -9.68 -5.93
CA PRO A 401 4.54 -8.93 -4.77
C PRO A 401 3.97 -9.83 -3.65
N LEU A 402 3.29 -10.93 -4.03
CA LEU A 402 2.74 -11.89 -3.08
C LEU A 402 3.83 -12.67 -2.33
N ARG A 403 4.92 -13.04 -3.01
CA ARG A 403 6.08 -13.69 -2.38
C ARG A 403 6.77 -12.74 -1.41
N ALA A 404 6.99 -11.49 -1.83
CA ALA A 404 7.58 -10.47 -0.98
C ALA A 404 6.75 -10.23 0.27
N LEU A 405 5.42 -10.18 0.15
CA LEU A 405 4.50 -10.06 1.28
C LEU A 405 4.58 -11.29 2.21
N ALA A 406 4.53 -12.50 1.68
CA ALA A 406 4.60 -13.72 2.48
C ALA A 406 5.92 -13.81 3.27
N ILE A 407 7.05 -13.56 2.61
CA ILE A 407 8.37 -13.54 3.25
C ILE A 407 8.43 -12.45 4.33
N THR A 408 7.90 -11.27 4.05
CA THR A 408 7.85 -10.15 5.03
C THR A 408 7.05 -10.53 6.27
N VAL A 409 5.86 -11.11 6.08
CA VAL A 409 5.02 -11.56 7.21
C VAL A 409 5.75 -12.59 8.04
N MET A 410 6.34 -13.61 7.41
CA MET A 410 7.10 -14.64 8.14
C MET A 410 8.26 -14.01 8.91
N LEU A 411 9.07 -13.16 8.27
CA LEU A 411 10.23 -12.54 8.91
C LEU A 411 9.83 -11.64 10.09
N VAL A 412 8.78 -10.84 9.96
CA VAL A 412 8.29 -10.00 11.06
C VAL A 412 7.78 -10.86 12.22
N VAL A 413 7.03 -11.93 11.96
CA VAL A 413 6.50 -12.82 13.01
C VAL A 413 7.59 -13.65 13.68
N VAL A 414 8.66 -14.01 12.96
CA VAL A 414 9.85 -14.68 13.51
C VAL A 414 10.64 -13.76 14.44
N VAL A 415 10.74 -12.47 14.13
CA VAL A 415 11.49 -11.50 14.94
C VAL A 415 10.67 -11.00 16.12
N ASP A 416 9.39 -10.76 15.89
CA ASP A 416 8.45 -10.23 16.86
C ASP A 416 7.04 -10.80 16.65
N PRO A 417 6.67 -11.87 17.38
CA PRO A 417 5.34 -12.45 17.29
C PRO A 417 4.27 -11.55 17.89
N LEU A 418 4.62 -10.59 18.76
CA LEU A 418 3.67 -9.62 19.32
C LEU A 418 3.20 -8.61 18.25
N ALA A 419 3.90 -8.47 17.13
CA ALA A 419 3.43 -7.72 15.97
C ALA A 419 2.06 -8.21 15.49
N THR A 420 1.79 -9.51 15.61
CA THR A 420 0.48 -10.08 15.27
C THR A 420 -0.63 -9.47 16.10
N VAL A 421 -0.34 -9.05 17.36
CA VAL A 421 -1.26 -8.39 18.33
C VAL A 421 -1.77 -7.05 17.84
N GLN A 422 -0.97 -6.37 17.03
CA GLN A 422 -1.28 -5.04 16.55
C GLN A 422 -2.30 -5.05 15.43
N ILE A 423 -3.39 -4.31 15.63
CA ILE A 423 -4.44 -4.13 14.62
C ILE A 423 -3.85 -3.49 13.35
N GLY A 424 -2.96 -2.50 13.50
CA GLY A 424 -2.30 -1.85 12.36
C GLY A 424 -1.48 -2.83 11.50
N PHE A 425 -0.91 -3.88 12.09
CA PHE A 425 -0.24 -4.96 11.35
C PHE A 425 -1.22 -5.75 10.49
N LEU A 426 -2.31 -6.23 11.10
CA LEU A 426 -3.33 -7.01 10.41
C LEU A 426 -3.99 -6.21 9.29
N LEU A 427 -4.38 -4.95 9.54
CA LEU A 427 -5.01 -4.09 8.54
C LEU A 427 -4.11 -3.85 7.34
N SER A 428 -2.80 -3.69 7.55
CA SER A 428 -1.86 -3.47 6.46
C SER A 428 -1.56 -4.73 5.68
N VAL A 429 -1.41 -5.89 6.34
CA VAL A 429 -1.25 -7.17 5.63
C VAL A 429 -2.50 -7.45 4.80
N ALA A 430 -3.69 -7.21 5.35
CA ALA A 430 -4.95 -7.33 4.63
C ALA A 430 -5.03 -6.37 3.44
N ALA A 431 -4.73 -5.08 3.63
CA ALA A 431 -4.73 -4.08 2.57
C ALA A 431 -3.76 -4.45 1.43
N THR A 432 -2.52 -4.83 1.75
CA THR A 432 -1.52 -5.23 0.75
C THR A 432 -1.92 -6.53 0.05
N THR A 433 -2.52 -7.49 0.77
CA THR A 433 -3.07 -8.70 0.17
C THR A 433 -4.18 -8.37 -0.82
N GLY A 434 -5.12 -7.49 -0.44
CA GLY A 434 -6.16 -6.99 -1.33
C GLY A 434 -5.58 -6.31 -2.57
N LEU A 435 -4.59 -5.45 -2.40
CA LEU A 435 -3.92 -4.78 -3.52
C LEU A 435 -3.24 -5.75 -4.48
N VAL A 436 -2.58 -6.79 -3.98
CA VAL A 436 -1.84 -7.76 -4.80
C VAL A 436 -2.76 -8.81 -5.44
N VAL A 437 -3.81 -9.24 -4.75
CA VAL A 437 -4.68 -10.34 -5.17
C VAL A 437 -5.95 -9.85 -5.85
N LEU A 438 -6.65 -8.87 -5.24
CA LEU A 438 -7.95 -8.39 -5.72
C LEU A 438 -7.78 -7.32 -6.79
N ALA A 439 -6.88 -6.35 -6.62
CA ALA A 439 -6.81 -5.22 -7.57
C ALA A 439 -6.60 -5.65 -9.04
N PRO A 440 -5.73 -6.63 -9.37
CA PRO A 440 -5.58 -7.11 -10.75
C PRO A 440 -6.81 -7.85 -11.29
N GLN A 441 -7.63 -8.42 -10.42
CA GLN A 441 -8.87 -9.12 -10.81
C GLN A 441 -10.02 -8.14 -11.05
N LEU A 442 -10.01 -7.02 -10.33
CA LEU A 442 -11.03 -5.99 -10.39
C LEU A 442 -10.76 -4.92 -11.46
N SER A 443 -9.51 -4.79 -11.93
CA SER A 443 -9.06 -3.67 -12.75
C SER A 443 -9.92 -3.41 -13.99
N ASP A 444 -10.27 -4.46 -14.74
CA ASP A 444 -11.02 -4.28 -16.00
C ASP A 444 -12.50 -3.93 -15.74
N GLY A 445 -13.14 -4.61 -14.79
CA GLY A 445 -14.54 -4.36 -14.44
C GLY A 445 -14.75 -3.02 -13.76
N VAL A 446 -13.88 -2.66 -12.81
CA VAL A 446 -13.94 -1.36 -12.11
C VAL A 446 -13.64 -0.24 -13.08
N ARG A 447 -12.63 -0.38 -13.96
CA ARG A 447 -12.34 0.65 -14.96
C ARG A 447 -13.53 0.94 -15.86
N GLU A 448 -14.24 -0.09 -16.33
CA GLU A 448 -15.42 0.09 -17.19
C GLU A 448 -16.56 0.80 -16.46
N VAL A 449 -16.85 0.40 -15.21
CA VAL A 449 -17.89 1.02 -14.38
C VAL A 449 -17.54 2.47 -14.05
N VAL A 450 -16.33 2.72 -13.56
CA VAL A 450 -15.86 4.08 -13.21
C VAL A 450 -15.90 4.97 -14.44
N HIS A 451 -15.44 4.47 -15.59
CA HIS A 451 -15.44 5.25 -16.82
C HIS A 451 -16.86 5.59 -17.30
N LYS A 452 -17.83 4.67 -17.19
CA LYS A 452 -19.25 4.94 -17.50
C LYS A 452 -19.86 5.98 -16.57
N ILE A 453 -19.65 5.82 -15.25
CA ILE A 453 -20.20 6.71 -14.23
C ILE A 453 -19.67 8.13 -14.40
N VAL A 454 -18.35 8.30 -14.49
CA VAL A 454 -17.74 9.64 -14.61
C VAL A 454 -18.07 10.29 -15.95
N ARG A 455 -18.12 9.52 -17.05
CA ARG A 455 -18.54 10.05 -18.35
C ARG A 455 -19.98 10.56 -18.30
N HIS A 456 -20.87 9.86 -17.60
CA HIS A 456 -22.28 10.26 -17.48
C HIS A 456 -22.47 11.47 -16.55
N LEU A 457 -21.72 11.55 -15.45
CA LEU A 457 -21.87 12.63 -14.46
C LEU A 457 -21.11 13.91 -14.82
N VAL A 458 -19.91 13.80 -15.39
CA VAL A 458 -18.96 14.92 -15.54
C VAL A 458 -18.60 15.17 -17.02
N GLY A 459 -18.94 14.25 -17.93
CA GLY A 459 -18.61 14.37 -19.36
C GLY A 459 -17.13 14.17 -19.69
N VAL A 460 -16.27 13.89 -18.70
CA VAL A 460 -14.82 13.77 -18.87
C VAL A 460 -14.39 12.30 -18.97
N ARG A 461 -13.39 12.01 -19.81
CA ARG A 461 -12.76 10.70 -19.89
C ARG A 461 -11.88 10.47 -18.67
N VAL A 462 -12.16 9.42 -17.91
CA VAL A 462 -11.32 8.97 -16.80
C VAL A 462 -9.97 8.50 -17.34
N THR A 463 -8.88 9.08 -16.85
CA THR A 463 -7.52 8.59 -17.11
C THR A 463 -7.30 7.24 -16.46
N LYS A 464 -6.51 6.38 -17.12
CA LYS A 464 -6.18 5.03 -16.64
C LYS A 464 -5.73 5.01 -15.17
N TRP A 465 -4.93 6.00 -14.78
CA TRP A 465 -4.42 6.15 -13.43
C TRP A 465 -5.52 6.39 -12.37
N MET A 466 -6.55 7.21 -12.64
CA MET A 466 -7.64 7.42 -11.69
C MET A 466 -8.42 6.12 -11.44
N ALA A 467 -8.67 5.35 -12.50
CA ALA A 467 -9.31 4.05 -12.38
C ALA A 467 -8.45 3.06 -11.57
N GLU A 468 -7.13 3.10 -11.71
CA GLU A 468 -6.20 2.30 -10.90
C GLU A 468 -6.25 2.69 -9.41
N VAL A 469 -6.30 3.99 -9.09
CA VAL A 469 -6.40 4.45 -7.69
C VAL A 469 -7.74 4.02 -7.06
N VAL A 470 -8.85 4.14 -7.79
CA VAL A 470 -10.17 3.67 -7.32
C VAL A 470 -10.15 2.15 -7.13
N THR A 471 -9.59 1.41 -8.09
CA THR A 471 -9.49 -0.06 -8.00
C THR A 471 -8.63 -0.49 -6.82
N ALA A 472 -7.47 0.14 -6.62
CA ALA A 472 -6.58 -0.11 -5.50
C ALA A 472 -7.28 0.19 -4.16
N THR A 473 -7.99 1.31 -4.09
CA THR A 473 -8.77 1.71 -2.91
C THR A 473 -9.86 0.70 -2.59
N LEU A 474 -10.63 0.27 -3.59
CA LEU A 474 -11.70 -0.71 -3.42
C LEU A 474 -11.15 -2.08 -3.01
N ALA A 475 -10.08 -2.54 -3.67
CA ALA A 475 -9.42 -3.81 -3.35
C ALA A 475 -8.88 -3.83 -1.91
N ALA A 476 -8.22 -2.76 -1.48
CA ALA A 476 -7.72 -2.63 -0.11
C ALA A 476 -8.88 -2.60 0.91
N GLN A 477 -9.96 -1.88 0.63
CA GLN A 477 -11.11 -1.79 1.53
C GLN A 477 -11.87 -3.09 1.64
N LEU A 478 -12.09 -3.82 0.55
CA LEU A 478 -12.72 -5.14 0.59
C LEU A 478 -11.91 -6.12 1.45
N ALA A 479 -10.58 -6.10 1.34
CA ALA A 479 -9.72 -6.96 2.14
C ALA A 479 -9.68 -6.56 3.63
N VAL A 480 -9.78 -5.27 3.92
CA VAL A 480 -9.73 -4.72 5.29
C VAL A 480 -11.09 -4.71 5.99
N ALA A 481 -12.19 -4.71 5.22
CA ALA A 481 -13.57 -4.65 5.70
C ALA A 481 -13.88 -5.53 6.92
N PRO A 482 -13.55 -6.85 6.95
CA PRO A 482 -13.88 -7.68 8.11
C PRO A 482 -13.22 -7.18 9.41
N PHE A 483 -11.96 -6.73 9.33
CA PHE A 483 -11.23 -6.21 10.48
C PHE A 483 -11.74 -4.83 10.89
N SER A 484 -12.00 -3.94 9.93
CA SER A 484 -12.48 -2.60 10.23
C SER A 484 -13.89 -2.60 10.82
N LEU A 485 -14.79 -3.44 10.29
CA LEU A 485 -16.14 -3.59 10.84
C LEU A 485 -16.11 -4.21 12.24
N TRP A 486 -15.26 -5.21 12.47
CA TRP A 486 -15.12 -5.82 13.79
C TRP A 486 -14.56 -4.86 14.85
N TRP A 487 -13.52 -4.09 14.52
CA TRP A 487 -12.80 -3.28 15.52
C TRP A 487 -13.27 -1.84 15.64
N PHE A 488 -13.69 -1.23 14.53
CA PHE A 488 -14.09 0.17 14.47
C PHE A 488 -15.59 0.34 14.27
N GLY A 489 -16.33 -0.73 13.95
CA GLY A 489 -17.78 -0.68 13.73
C GLY A 489 -18.20 0.09 12.47
N ALA A 490 -17.26 0.53 11.64
CA ALA A 490 -17.55 1.36 10.48
C ALA A 490 -16.52 1.18 9.36
N LEU A 491 -17.02 1.28 8.12
CA LEU A 491 -16.22 1.37 6.90
C LEU A 491 -16.77 2.52 6.06
N PRO A 492 -16.14 3.71 6.06
CA PRO A 492 -16.67 4.87 5.35
C PRO A 492 -16.65 4.65 3.83
N SER A 493 -17.82 4.57 3.21
CA SER A 493 -17.93 4.40 1.75
C SER A 493 -17.47 5.62 0.95
N VAL A 494 -17.52 6.82 1.56
CA VAL A 494 -17.00 8.08 0.99
C VAL A 494 -15.50 8.03 0.64
N SER A 495 -14.77 7.13 1.27
CA SER A 495 -13.34 6.91 1.03
C SER A 495 -13.03 6.46 -0.41
N LEU A 496 -13.99 5.87 -1.13
CA LEU A 496 -13.84 5.53 -2.55
C LEU A 496 -13.62 6.76 -3.43
N VAL A 497 -14.15 7.92 -3.01
CA VAL A 497 -13.99 9.21 -3.69
C VAL A 497 -12.88 10.04 -3.03
N ALA A 498 -12.81 10.02 -1.69
CA ALA A 498 -11.81 10.80 -0.96
C ALA A 498 -10.37 10.37 -1.27
N ASN A 499 -10.11 9.06 -1.41
CA ASN A 499 -8.76 8.55 -1.68
C ASN A 499 -8.19 9.02 -3.03
N PRO A 500 -8.89 8.89 -4.17
CA PRO A 500 -8.44 9.44 -5.45
C PRO A 500 -8.12 10.94 -5.42
N LEU A 501 -8.79 11.72 -4.56
CA LEU A 501 -8.59 13.17 -4.44
C LEU A 501 -7.44 13.53 -3.47
N ALA A 502 -7.28 12.78 -2.38
CA ALA A 502 -6.33 13.10 -1.32
C ALA A 502 -4.97 12.40 -1.49
N VAL A 503 -4.94 11.10 -1.82
CA VAL A 503 -3.71 10.28 -1.84
C VAL A 503 -2.64 10.82 -2.80
N PRO A 504 -2.96 11.30 -4.02
CA PRO A 504 -1.95 11.83 -4.94
C PRO A 504 -1.30 13.11 -4.41
N VAL A 505 -2.11 14.00 -3.83
CA VAL A 505 -1.63 15.24 -3.23
C VAL A 505 -0.82 14.94 -1.96
N ALA A 506 -1.26 13.98 -1.14
CA ALA A 506 -0.48 13.49 -0.02
C ALA A 506 0.88 12.90 -0.47
N SER A 507 0.92 12.18 -1.60
CA SER A 507 2.16 11.65 -2.18
C SER A 507 3.13 12.77 -2.57
N LEU A 508 2.60 13.86 -3.12
CA LEU A 508 3.40 15.04 -3.45
C LEU A 508 3.99 15.67 -2.18
N VAL A 509 3.22 15.80 -1.11
CA VAL A 509 3.71 16.26 0.20
C VAL A 509 4.82 15.32 0.70
N MET A 510 4.57 14.01 0.71
CA MET A 510 5.52 13.02 1.22
C MET A 510 6.87 13.04 0.49
N THR A 511 6.87 13.36 -0.81
CA THR A 511 8.09 13.42 -1.64
C THR A 511 8.80 14.77 -1.59
N THR A 512 8.05 15.88 -1.51
CA THR A 512 8.62 17.24 -1.62
C THR A 512 8.80 17.96 -0.29
N ALA A 513 8.09 17.55 0.77
CA ALA A 513 8.11 18.27 2.04
C ALA A 513 9.48 18.20 2.73
N VAL A 514 10.14 17.04 2.78
CA VAL A 514 11.46 16.93 3.43
C VAL A 514 12.48 17.92 2.86
N PRO A 515 12.73 18.00 1.53
CA PRO A 515 13.68 18.97 0.99
C PRO A 515 13.22 20.41 1.16
N LEU A 516 11.94 20.73 0.93
CA LEU A 516 11.43 22.09 1.07
C LEU A 516 11.49 22.58 2.53
N LEU A 517 11.13 21.74 3.50
CA LEU A 517 11.22 22.08 4.92
C LEU A 517 12.67 22.18 5.39
N ALA A 518 13.58 21.38 4.84
CA ALA A 518 15.01 21.52 5.11
C ALA A 518 15.57 22.85 4.61
N ILE A 519 15.16 23.31 3.42
CA ILE A 519 15.52 24.64 2.90
C ILE A 519 14.91 25.73 3.79
N ALA A 520 13.62 25.62 4.10
CA ALA A 520 12.89 26.56 4.94
C ALA A 520 13.51 26.70 6.34
N ALA A 521 14.10 25.63 6.88
CA ALA A 521 14.73 25.61 8.20
C ALA A 521 15.96 26.53 8.32
N VAL A 522 16.61 26.88 7.21
CA VAL A 522 17.89 27.63 7.19
C VAL A 522 17.72 29.07 6.68
N VAL A 523 16.67 29.34 5.90
CA VAL A 523 16.37 30.69 5.36
C VAL A 523 15.57 31.55 6.35
N PRO A 524 15.58 32.89 6.22
CA PRO A 524 14.76 33.79 7.02
C PRO A 524 13.25 33.57 6.86
N ASP A 525 12.46 34.00 7.84
CA ASP A 525 11.02 33.71 7.92
C ASP A 525 10.19 34.14 6.69
N PRO A 526 10.40 35.32 6.07
CA PRO A 526 9.67 35.71 4.86
C PRO A 526 9.91 34.75 3.69
N VAL A 527 11.16 34.29 3.52
CA VAL A 527 11.52 33.32 2.47
C VAL A 527 10.97 31.93 2.82
N ALA A 528 11.03 31.55 4.09
CA ALA A 528 10.49 30.27 4.56
C ALA A 528 8.99 30.14 4.26
N VAL A 529 8.20 31.21 4.42
CA VAL A 529 6.77 31.21 4.07
C VAL A 529 6.56 30.85 2.59
N VAL A 530 7.34 31.44 1.68
CA VAL A 530 7.24 31.17 0.24
C VAL A 530 7.68 29.75 -0.10
N VAL A 531 8.79 29.28 0.48
CA VAL A 531 9.32 27.92 0.26
C VAL A 531 8.33 26.85 0.73
N VAL A 532 7.62 27.09 1.83
CA VAL A 532 6.70 26.13 2.45
C VAL A 532 5.26 26.23 1.89
N ALA A 533 4.92 27.33 1.20
CA ALA A 533 3.58 27.54 0.63
C ALA A 533 3.05 26.35 -0.21
N PRO A 534 3.85 25.69 -1.09
CA PRO A 534 3.37 24.54 -1.85
C PRO A 534 2.99 23.35 -0.95
N VAL A 535 3.78 23.09 0.10
CA VAL A 535 3.51 22.03 1.09
C VAL A 535 2.23 22.33 1.83
N VAL A 536 2.06 23.57 2.31
CA VAL A 536 0.87 24.01 3.04
C VAL A 536 -0.38 23.94 2.16
N ALA A 537 -0.31 24.36 0.90
CA ALA A 537 -1.42 24.27 -0.04
C ALA A 537 -1.89 22.82 -0.21
N CYS A 538 -0.94 21.88 -0.38
CA CYS A 538 -1.24 20.46 -0.51
C CYS A 538 -1.82 19.87 0.78
N VAL A 539 -1.27 20.23 1.94
CA VAL A 539 -1.77 19.79 3.25
C VAL A 539 -3.19 20.29 3.50
N ARG A 540 -3.47 21.56 3.17
CA ARG A 540 -4.82 22.15 3.29
C ARG A 540 -5.81 21.52 2.32
N TRP A 541 -5.38 21.12 1.13
CA TRP A 541 -6.20 20.32 0.22
C TRP A 541 -6.60 18.98 0.83
N VAL A 542 -5.64 18.23 1.39
CA VAL A 542 -5.91 16.94 2.05
C VAL A 542 -6.88 17.13 3.22
N TRP A 543 -6.67 18.17 4.04
CA TRP A 543 -7.61 18.54 5.11
C TRP A 543 -9.02 18.84 4.58
N TRP A 544 -9.13 19.64 3.52
CA TRP A 544 -10.41 20.01 2.93
C TRP A 544 -11.17 18.80 2.38
N VAL A 545 -10.48 17.89 1.68
CA VAL A 545 -11.08 16.62 1.20
C VAL A 545 -11.57 15.77 2.37
N ALA A 546 -10.81 15.70 3.47
CA ALA A 546 -11.20 14.96 4.66
C ALA A 546 -12.43 15.57 5.34
N GLU A 547 -12.47 16.89 5.51
CA GLU A 547 -13.61 17.61 6.10
C GLU A 547 -14.87 17.48 5.22
N LEU A 548 -14.75 17.65 3.90
CA LEU A 548 -15.85 17.46 2.97
C LEU A 548 -16.37 16.01 3.02
N GLY A 549 -15.46 15.04 3.00
CA GLY A 549 -15.81 13.62 3.10
C GLY A 549 -16.51 13.28 4.42
N ALA A 550 -16.07 13.85 5.53
CA ALA A 550 -16.68 13.64 6.84
C ALA A 550 -18.08 14.27 6.96
N ARG A 551 -18.32 15.40 6.27
CA ARG A 551 -19.61 16.10 6.24
C ARG A 551 -20.63 15.44 5.31
N VAL A 552 -20.22 15.09 4.09
CA VAL A 552 -21.10 14.58 3.03
C VAL A 552 -21.24 13.04 3.10
N GLY A 553 -20.30 12.36 3.74
CA GLY A 553 -20.27 10.89 3.80
C GLY A 553 -21.56 10.32 4.41
N PRO A 554 -22.19 9.31 3.76
CA PRO A 554 -23.40 8.70 4.28
C PRO A 554 -23.11 8.01 5.62
N ARG A 555 -24.08 8.04 6.53
CA ARG A 555 -23.98 7.44 7.88
C ARG A 555 -25.03 6.36 8.08
N GLY A 556 -24.75 5.41 8.98
CA GLY A 556 -25.69 4.34 9.33
C GLY A 556 -26.13 3.51 8.11
N ALA A 557 -27.45 3.32 7.95
CA ALA A 557 -28.04 2.51 6.89
C ALA A 557 -27.69 2.99 5.47
N ALA A 558 -27.56 4.31 5.25
CA ALA A 558 -27.19 4.86 3.95
C ALA A 558 -25.77 4.43 3.53
N ASN A 559 -24.84 4.33 4.49
CA ASN A 559 -23.48 3.85 4.23
C ASN A 559 -23.49 2.36 3.81
N VAL A 560 -24.32 1.55 4.47
CA VAL A 560 -24.49 0.12 4.14
C VAL A 560 -25.10 -0.03 2.75
N ALA A 561 -26.15 0.73 2.43
CA ALA A 561 -26.77 0.74 1.11
C ALA A 561 -25.76 1.11 0.01
N MET A 562 -24.90 2.10 0.24
CA MET A 562 -23.86 2.49 -0.71
C MET A 562 -22.86 1.36 -0.95
N TRP A 563 -22.43 0.65 0.09
CA TRP A 563 -21.57 -0.52 -0.07
C TRP A 563 -22.26 -1.67 -0.84
N LEU A 564 -23.54 -1.93 -0.58
CA LEU A 564 -24.32 -2.91 -1.32
C LEU A 564 -24.40 -2.55 -2.81
N LEU A 565 -24.62 -1.28 -3.15
CA LEU A 565 -24.61 -0.80 -4.53
C LEU A 565 -23.24 -0.97 -5.19
N VAL A 566 -22.14 -0.68 -4.48
CA VAL A 566 -20.78 -0.91 -4.97
C VAL A 566 -20.55 -2.40 -5.24
N LEU A 567 -20.96 -3.28 -4.33
CA LEU A 567 -20.83 -4.73 -4.49
C LEU A 567 -21.69 -5.26 -5.65
N LEU A 568 -22.92 -4.78 -5.80
CA LEU A 568 -23.80 -5.13 -6.93
C LEU A 568 -23.22 -4.65 -8.26
N GLY A 569 -22.70 -3.42 -8.31
CA GLY A 569 -22.03 -2.88 -9.49
C GLY A 569 -20.80 -3.70 -9.87
N LEU A 570 -20.02 -4.14 -8.87
CA LEU A 570 -18.87 -5.00 -9.06
C LEU A 570 -19.25 -6.40 -9.54
N ALA A 571 -20.28 -7.01 -8.94
CA ALA A 571 -20.81 -8.31 -9.35
C ALA A 571 -21.31 -8.25 -10.80
N ARG A 572 -22.03 -7.18 -11.18
CA ARG A 572 -22.45 -6.94 -12.56
C ARG A 572 -21.25 -6.77 -13.49
N ALA A 573 -20.24 -6.00 -13.09
CA ALA A 573 -19.04 -5.80 -13.90
C ALA A 573 -18.28 -7.10 -14.15
N VAL A 574 -18.13 -7.93 -13.11
CA VAL A 574 -17.51 -9.26 -13.21
C VAL A 574 -18.35 -10.19 -14.08
N TRP A 575 -19.68 -10.16 -13.96
CA TRP A 575 -20.59 -10.98 -14.76
C TRP A 575 -20.58 -10.57 -16.24
N VAL A 576 -20.59 -9.27 -16.53
CA VAL A 576 -20.51 -8.73 -17.91
C VAL A 576 -19.13 -8.95 -18.52
N ALA A 577 -18.05 -8.84 -17.73
CA ALA A 577 -16.68 -9.12 -18.18
C ALA A 577 -16.39 -10.63 -18.33
N ARG A 578 -17.21 -11.49 -17.71
CA ARG A 578 -17.28 -12.93 -17.96
C ARG A 578 -18.52 -13.26 -18.79
N PRO A 579 -18.64 -12.82 -20.06
CA PRO A 579 -19.68 -13.38 -20.90
C PRO A 579 -19.42 -14.89 -20.97
N PHE A 580 -20.47 -15.65 -20.67
CA PHE A 580 -20.64 -17.08 -20.88
C PHE A 580 -19.65 -17.65 -21.93
N THR A 581 -18.47 -18.07 -21.47
CA THR A 581 -17.66 -19.07 -22.15
C THR A 581 -17.81 -20.38 -21.39
N LEU A 582 -19.07 -20.75 -21.13
CA LEU A 582 -19.48 -22.15 -21.00
C LEU A 582 -19.53 -22.76 -22.41
N MET A 583 -18.39 -22.73 -23.06
CA MET A 583 -17.97 -23.67 -24.09
C MET A 583 -16.45 -23.54 -24.09
N PRO A 584 -15.70 -24.55 -23.61
CA PRO A 584 -14.30 -24.60 -23.97
C PRO A 584 -14.28 -24.61 -25.49
N ARG A 585 -13.66 -23.60 -26.12
CA ARG A 585 -13.36 -23.65 -27.56
C ARG A 585 -12.30 -24.73 -27.76
N TRP A 586 -12.73 -25.99 -27.69
CA TRP A 586 -12.21 -27.06 -28.52
C TRP A 586 -12.56 -26.68 -29.96
N ARG A 587 -11.68 -25.92 -30.62
CA ARG A 587 -11.57 -26.02 -32.08
C ARG A 587 -10.56 -27.12 -32.37
N GLY A 588 -11.00 -28.36 -32.13
CA GLY A 588 -10.52 -29.51 -32.87
C GLY A 588 -11.24 -29.52 -34.22
N ALA A 589 -10.46 -29.72 -35.27
CA ALA A 589 -10.80 -30.10 -36.65
C ALA A 589 -12.29 -30.10 -37.06
N ASN A 590 -12.60 -29.29 -38.07
CA ASN A 590 -13.45 -29.76 -39.16
C ASN A 590 -12.66 -29.60 -40.46
N LEU A 591 -12.03 -30.69 -40.88
CA LEU A 591 -11.78 -30.98 -42.29
C LEU A 591 -13.14 -31.31 -42.91
N SER A 592 -13.60 -30.48 -43.83
CA SER A 592 -14.08 -30.89 -45.18
C SER A 592 -15.02 -29.84 -45.77
N ARG A 593 -14.79 -29.58 -47.07
CA ARG A 593 -15.56 -28.75 -48.02
C ARG A 593 -15.22 -27.25 -48.04
N GLN A 594 -14.18 -26.91 -48.78
CA GLN A 594 -14.39 -26.40 -50.14
C GLN A 594 -13.10 -26.49 -50.96
N ARG A 595 -13.18 -27.40 -51.95
CA ARG A 595 -12.28 -27.72 -53.07
C ARG A 595 -11.01 -28.49 -52.74
#